data_AF-A0A2D8HVH0-F1
#
_entry.id   AF-A0A2D8HVH0-F1
#
_cell.length_a   1.000
_cell.length_b   1.000
_cell.length_c   1.000
_cell.angle_alpha   90.00
_cell.angle_beta   90.00
_cell.angle_gamma   90.00
#
_symmetry.space_group_name_H-M   'P 1'
#
loop_
_entity.id
_entity.type
_entity.pdbx_description
1 polymer ?
#
loop_
_entity_poly.entity_id
_entity_poly.type
_entity_poly.pdbx_seq_one_letter_code
_entity_poly.pdbx_strand_id
1 'polypeptide(L)'
;MQREALGKSYYSGGGKTGFLRRIAWDKPSPTLVTHPAMPATDLGHPEEDRPLSIEEYKRVQEFPDSWHLSGKLLEQYKQVGNAVPRSLAAAAGRLLISLLNGNKITSPIDFPYSRYKNTDHEAWHLEFDRIRQAVKRKESSPKQQDLLNV
;
A
#
# COMPACT_ATOMS: atom_id res chain seq x y z
N MET A 1 -9.29 -29.88 -10.97
CA MET A 1 -10.14 -29.06 -10.09
C MET A 1 -9.98 -27.54 -10.29
N GLN A 2 -8.94 -26.84 -9.80
CA GLN A 2 -8.87 -25.35 -9.93
C GLN A 2 -8.80 -24.84 -11.38
N ARG A 3 -7.88 -25.39 -12.20
CA ARG A 3 -7.75 -25.05 -13.64
C ARG A 3 -9.04 -25.34 -14.42
N GLU A 4 -9.74 -26.38 -14.01
CA GLU A 4 -10.99 -26.85 -14.62
C GLU A 4 -12.16 -25.93 -14.26
N ALA A 5 -12.25 -25.51 -12.99
CA ALA A 5 -13.25 -24.55 -12.51
C ALA A 5 -13.07 -23.14 -13.10
N LEU A 6 -11.82 -22.69 -13.27
CA LEU A 6 -11.53 -21.35 -13.78
C LEU A 6 -11.46 -21.27 -15.31
N GLY A 7 -11.25 -22.40 -15.99
CA GLY A 7 -11.18 -22.45 -17.46
C GLY A 7 -10.20 -21.42 -18.04
N LYS A 8 -10.66 -20.62 -19.01
CA LYS A 8 -9.86 -19.57 -19.66
C LYS A 8 -9.42 -18.46 -18.70
N SER A 9 -10.14 -18.24 -17.60
CA SER A 9 -9.78 -17.21 -16.63
C SER A 9 -8.51 -17.55 -15.87
N TYR A 10 -8.14 -18.83 -15.73
CA TYR A 10 -6.92 -19.25 -15.03
C TYR A 10 -5.64 -18.57 -15.57
N TYR A 11 -5.59 -18.28 -16.86
CA TYR A 11 -4.45 -17.64 -17.52
C TYR A 11 -4.56 -16.10 -17.59
N SER A 12 -5.67 -15.53 -17.14
CA SER A 12 -5.88 -14.08 -17.16
C SER A 12 -5.11 -13.40 -16.04
N GLY A 13 -4.27 -12.43 -16.39
CA GLY A 13 -3.60 -11.56 -15.41
C GLY A 13 -4.54 -10.49 -14.82
N GLY A 14 -4.29 -10.13 -13.56
CA GLY A 14 -4.89 -8.97 -12.87
C GLY A 14 -6.35 -9.16 -12.48
N GLY A 15 -6.63 -9.38 -11.19
CA GLY A 15 -7.94 -9.21 -10.50
C GLY A 15 -9.15 -10.03 -10.99
N LYS A 16 -9.17 -10.49 -12.24
CA LYS A 16 -10.28 -11.16 -12.93
C LYS A 16 -10.32 -12.67 -12.67
N THR A 17 -9.48 -13.15 -11.76
CA THR A 17 -9.36 -14.54 -11.27
C THR A 17 -9.61 -14.60 -9.76
N GLY A 18 -10.56 -13.81 -9.27
CA GLY A 18 -10.83 -13.68 -7.83
C GLY A 18 -11.48 -14.92 -7.20
N PHE A 19 -12.10 -15.78 -8.01
CA PHE A 19 -12.75 -16.99 -7.53
C PHE A 19 -11.74 -18.13 -7.37
N LEU A 20 -11.81 -18.85 -6.24
CA LEU A 20 -11.02 -20.04 -5.97
C LEU A 20 -9.49 -19.84 -6.06
N ARG A 21 -8.99 -18.65 -5.69
CA ARG A 21 -7.58 -18.32 -5.83
C ARG A 21 -6.77 -18.96 -4.70
N ARG A 22 -5.84 -19.83 -5.08
CA ARG A 22 -4.83 -20.38 -4.15
C ARG A 22 -3.59 -19.50 -4.17
N ILE A 23 -2.97 -19.32 -3.02
CA ILE A 23 -1.64 -18.71 -2.96
C ILE A 23 -0.59 -19.70 -3.48
N ALA A 24 0.54 -19.20 -3.97
CA ALA A 24 1.62 -20.02 -4.51
C ALA A 24 2.86 -19.88 -3.63
N TRP A 25 3.61 -20.96 -3.47
CA TRP A 25 4.83 -20.99 -2.65
C TRP A 25 5.94 -20.07 -3.16
N ASP A 26 6.01 -19.88 -4.47
CA ASP A 26 7.09 -19.17 -5.19
C ASP A 26 6.71 -17.73 -5.56
N LYS A 27 5.56 -17.22 -5.09
CA LYS A 27 5.04 -15.89 -5.47
C LYS A 27 4.60 -15.10 -4.24
N PRO A 28 4.64 -13.77 -4.29
CA PRO A 28 4.12 -12.95 -3.20
C PRO A 28 2.64 -13.22 -2.98
N SER A 29 2.22 -13.21 -1.71
CA SER A 29 0.81 -13.30 -1.36
C SER A 29 0.04 -12.12 -1.95
N PRO A 30 -1.19 -12.35 -2.48
CA PRO A 30 -2.15 -11.27 -2.69
C PRO A 30 -2.46 -10.55 -1.37
N THR A 31 -3.07 -9.37 -1.47
CA THR A 31 -3.54 -8.63 -0.31
C THR A 31 -4.50 -9.49 0.52
N LEU A 32 -4.14 -9.70 1.79
CA LEU A 32 -5.02 -10.38 2.72
C LEU A 32 -6.27 -9.54 2.98
N VAL A 33 -7.41 -10.21 3.03
CA VAL A 33 -8.73 -9.61 3.25
C VAL A 33 -9.23 -9.89 4.65
N THR A 34 -10.19 -9.10 5.11
CA THR A 34 -10.71 -9.20 6.48
C THR A 34 -11.68 -10.38 6.71
N HIS A 35 -12.06 -11.10 5.65
CA HIS A 35 -12.98 -12.24 5.75
C HIS A 35 -12.44 -13.43 4.91
N PRO A 36 -12.12 -14.57 5.53
CA PRO A 36 -11.45 -15.68 4.83
C PRO A 36 -12.36 -16.48 3.90
N ALA A 37 -13.69 -16.44 4.11
CA ALA A 37 -14.63 -17.34 3.44
C ALA A 37 -15.61 -16.67 2.45
N MET A 38 -15.40 -15.42 2.04
CA MET A 38 -16.25 -14.84 0.98
C MET A 38 -15.71 -15.26 -0.40
N PRO A 39 -16.55 -15.69 -1.37
CA PRO A 39 -16.09 -16.25 -2.65
C PRO A 39 -15.15 -15.37 -3.47
N ALA A 40 -15.22 -14.04 -3.30
CA ALA A 40 -14.37 -13.07 -3.98
C ALA A 40 -13.07 -12.74 -3.23
N THR A 41 -12.93 -13.22 -2.00
CA THR A 41 -11.83 -12.92 -1.08
C THR A 41 -11.21 -14.18 -0.46
N ASP A 42 -11.67 -15.36 -0.87
CA ASP A 42 -11.16 -16.64 -0.41
C ASP A 42 -9.77 -16.87 -1.00
N LEU A 43 -8.77 -16.74 -0.12
CA LEU A 43 -7.39 -17.11 -0.39
C LEU A 43 -7.18 -18.53 0.13
N GLY A 44 -7.19 -19.49 -0.79
CA GLY A 44 -6.99 -20.90 -0.48
C GLY A 44 -5.53 -21.22 -0.17
N HIS A 45 -5.33 -22.20 0.72
CA HIS A 45 -4.01 -22.78 0.99
C HIS A 45 -3.37 -23.32 -0.32
N PRO A 46 -2.03 -23.30 -0.48
CA PRO A 46 -1.39 -23.80 -1.69
C PRO A 46 -1.77 -25.24 -2.04
N GLU A 47 -1.91 -26.10 -1.02
CA GLU A 47 -2.05 -27.55 -1.19
C GLU A 47 -3.37 -28.13 -0.62
N GLU A 48 -3.96 -27.48 0.38
CA GLU A 48 -5.09 -28.04 1.13
C GLU A 48 -6.40 -27.39 0.71
N ASP A 49 -7.52 -28.13 0.67
CA ASP A 49 -8.83 -27.58 0.29
C ASP A 49 -9.52 -26.84 1.44
N ARG A 50 -8.87 -25.76 1.88
CA ARG A 50 -9.34 -24.83 2.90
C ARG A 50 -8.81 -23.41 2.65
N PRO A 51 -9.46 -22.37 3.20
CA PRO A 51 -8.87 -21.05 3.29
C PRO A 51 -7.60 -21.08 4.17
N LEU A 52 -6.78 -20.04 4.03
CA LEU A 52 -5.68 -19.81 4.96
C LEU A 52 -6.21 -19.61 6.39
N SER A 53 -5.53 -20.24 7.33
CA SER A 53 -5.77 -20.13 8.77
C SER A 53 -5.35 -18.77 9.32
N ILE A 54 -5.81 -18.43 10.52
CA ILE A 54 -5.44 -17.17 11.17
C ILE A 54 -3.93 -17.08 11.46
N GLU A 55 -3.28 -18.21 11.73
CA GLU A 55 -1.82 -18.27 11.96
C GLU A 55 -1.03 -18.08 10.66
N GLU A 56 -1.53 -18.60 9.53
CA GLU A 56 -0.95 -18.33 8.22
C GLU A 56 -1.11 -16.86 7.84
N TYR A 57 -2.28 -16.27 8.12
CA TYR A 57 -2.53 -14.83 7.97
C TYR A 57 -1.53 -13.98 8.77
N LYS A 58 -1.30 -14.34 10.04
CA LYS A 58 -0.31 -13.67 10.90
C LYS A 58 1.08 -13.67 10.27
N ARG A 59 1.53 -14.83 9.78
CA ARG A 59 2.86 -14.96 9.17
C ARG A 59 2.99 -14.18 7.88
N VAL A 60 1.97 -14.18 7.02
CA VAL A 60 1.97 -13.37 5.79
C VAL A 60 2.06 -11.87 6.11
N GLN A 61 1.44 -11.42 7.21
CA GLN A 61 1.56 -10.05 7.72
C GLN A 61 2.78 -9.83 8.64
N GLU A 62 3.67 -10.82 8.74
CA GLU A 62 4.91 -10.78 9.50
C GLU A 62 4.73 -10.55 11.02
N PHE A 63 3.58 -10.95 11.55
CA PHE A 63 3.39 -11.01 13.00
C PHE A 63 4.28 -12.12 13.59
N PRO A 64 4.87 -11.89 14.79
CA PRO A 64 5.50 -12.96 15.53
C PRO A 64 4.51 -14.09 15.82
N ASP A 65 4.97 -15.35 15.77
CA ASP A 65 4.12 -16.50 16.09
C ASP A 65 3.55 -16.38 17.52
N SER A 66 4.31 -15.80 18.45
CA SER A 66 3.90 -15.54 19.84
C SER A 66 2.90 -14.38 20.02
N TRP A 67 2.50 -13.71 18.94
CA TRP A 67 1.53 -12.61 19.01
C TRP A 67 0.11 -13.14 19.25
N HIS A 68 -0.56 -12.61 20.27
CA HIS A 68 -1.90 -13.03 20.65
C HIS A 68 -2.94 -12.09 20.04
N LEU A 69 -3.90 -12.65 19.32
CA LEU A 69 -5.05 -11.94 18.77
C LEU A 69 -6.25 -12.09 19.70
N SER A 70 -7.04 -11.04 19.84
CA SER A 70 -8.18 -10.99 20.76
C SER A 70 -9.52 -11.09 20.03
N GLY A 71 -10.56 -11.53 20.72
CA GLY A 71 -11.92 -11.61 20.19
C GLY A 71 -12.21 -12.89 19.42
N LYS A 72 -13.37 -12.93 18.77
CA LYS A 72 -13.83 -14.08 17.98
C LYS A 72 -12.97 -14.25 16.73
N LEU A 73 -12.92 -15.47 16.19
CA LEU A 73 -12.08 -15.79 15.02
C LEU A 73 -12.23 -14.79 13.85
N LEU A 74 -13.46 -14.39 13.50
CA LEU A 74 -13.67 -13.42 12.42
C LEU A 74 -13.13 -12.02 12.75
N GLU A 75 -13.14 -11.61 14.02
CA GLU A 75 -12.56 -10.35 14.47
C GLU A 75 -11.03 -10.41 14.46
N GLN A 76 -10.46 -11.58 14.70
CA GLN A 76 -9.02 -11.80 14.55
C GLN A 76 -8.58 -11.68 13.08
N TYR A 77 -9.32 -12.28 12.14
CA TYR A 77 -9.07 -12.07 10.69
C TYR A 77 -9.17 -10.60 10.29
N LYS A 78 -10.14 -9.86 10.83
CA LYS A 78 -10.25 -8.40 10.62
C LYS A 78 -9.03 -7.65 11.14
N GLN A 79 -8.52 -7.99 12.33
CA GLN A 79 -7.33 -7.37 12.90
C GLN A 79 -6.10 -7.59 12.00
N VAL A 80 -5.87 -8.82 11.56
CA VAL A 80 -4.71 -9.16 10.73
C VAL A 80 -4.86 -8.62 9.30
N GLY A 81 -6.04 -8.70 8.70
CA GLY A 81 -6.30 -8.20 7.35
C GLY A 81 -6.17 -6.68 7.21
N ASN A 82 -6.51 -5.92 8.26
CA ASN A 82 -6.36 -4.47 8.28
C ASN A 82 -4.98 -4.00 8.78
N ALA A 83 -4.16 -4.89 9.32
CA ALA A 83 -2.85 -4.54 9.83
C ALA A 83 -1.87 -4.17 8.71
N VAL A 84 -0.86 -3.38 9.07
CA VAL A 84 0.29 -3.10 8.21
C VAL A 84 1.37 -4.16 8.46
N PRO A 85 1.97 -4.75 7.42
CA PRO A 85 3.08 -5.70 7.59
C PRO A 85 4.23 -5.10 8.41
N ARG A 86 4.86 -5.90 9.27
CA ARG A 86 5.92 -5.45 10.17
C ARG A 86 7.11 -4.81 9.43
N SER A 87 7.59 -5.42 8.35
CA SER A 87 8.71 -4.90 7.56
C SER A 87 8.44 -3.53 6.96
N LEU A 88 7.21 -3.32 6.45
CA LEU A 88 6.78 -2.06 5.88
C LEU A 88 6.73 -0.97 6.95
N ALA A 89 6.11 -1.25 8.10
CA ALA A 89 6.09 -0.32 9.23
C ALA A 89 7.52 0.02 9.71
N ALA A 90 8.40 -0.98 9.78
CA ALA A 90 9.79 -0.79 10.18
C ALA A 90 10.59 0.06 9.16
N ALA A 91 10.36 -0.12 7.86
CA ALA A 91 10.98 0.68 6.81
C ALA A 91 10.54 2.15 6.91
N ALA A 92 9.24 2.40 7.07
CA ALA A 92 8.69 3.74 7.26
C ALA A 92 9.24 4.41 8.54
N GLY A 93 9.31 3.66 9.64
CA GLY A 93 9.88 4.15 10.90
C GLY A 93 11.36 4.55 10.80
N ARG A 94 12.17 3.73 10.12
CA ARG A 94 13.59 4.07 9.86
C ARG A 94 13.76 5.33 9.02
N LEU A 95 12.91 5.51 8.00
CA LEU A 95 12.88 6.71 7.19
C LEU A 95 12.55 7.94 8.04
N LEU A 96 11.50 7.86 8.87
CA LEU A 96 11.09 8.94 9.75
C LEU A 96 12.21 9.34 10.74
N ILE A 97 12.85 8.36 11.39
CA ILE A 97 13.99 8.63 12.29
C ILE A 97 15.13 9.32 11.55
N SER A 98 15.43 8.87 10.32
CA SER A 98 16.48 9.48 9.51
C SER A 98 16.17 10.94 9.17
N LEU A 99 14.91 11.25 8.84
CA LEU A 99 14.45 12.62 8.59
C LEU A 99 14.55 13.49 9.84
N LEU A 100 14.11 12.99 10.99
CA LEU A 100 14.18 13.72 12.27
C LEU A 100 15.63 14.03 12.68
N ASN A 101 16.57 13.16 12.33
CA ASN A 101 18.00 13.36 12.58
C ASN A 101 18.69 14.23 11.51
N GLY A 102 17.98 14.68 10.48
CA GLY A 102 18.56 15.46 9.38
C GLY A 102 19.50 14.66 8.47
N ASN A 103 19.41 13.32 8.48
CA ASN A 103 20.19 12.48 7.59
C ASN A 103 19.71 12.66 6.15
N LYS A 104 20.65 12.73 5.19
CA LYS A 104 20.30 12.74 3.77
C LYS A 104 19.65 11.42 3.37
N ILE A 105 18.45 11.49 2.80
CA ILE A 105 17.75 10.33 2.26
C ILE A 105 18.16 10.15 0.80
N THR A 106 18.80 9.02 0.50
CA THR A 106 19.16 8.67 -0.88
C THR A 106 18.03 7.90 -1.53
N SER A 107 17.41 8.50 -2.54
CA SER A 107 16.49 7.82 -3.44
C SER A 107 17.27 6.84 -4.33
N PRO A 108 16.84 5.57 -4.51
CA PRO A 108 17.37 4.70 -5.54
C PRO A 108 17.38 5.36 -6.91
N ILE A 109 18.51 5.21 -7.61
CA ILE A 109 18.75 5.76 -8.94
C ILE A 109 17.81 5.06 -9.94
N ASP A 110 17.21 5.84 -10.82
CA ASP A 110 16.32 5.37 -11.89
C ASP A 110 15.10 4.56 -11.43
N PHE A 111 14.64 4.76 -10.19
CA PHE A 111 13.42 4.11 -9.70
C PHE A 111 12.15 4.89 -10.08
N PRO A 112 11.25 4.33 -10.90
CA PRO A 112 10.00 5.00 -11.27
C PRO A 112 8.98 4.88 -10.14
N TYR A 113 9.11 5.74 -9.12
CA TYR A 113 8.24 5.75 -7.93
C TYR A 113 6.74 5.75 -8.24
N SER A 114 6.37 6.45 -9.32
CA SER A 114 4.98 6.64 -9.71
C SER A 114 4.87 6.72 -11.22
N ARG A 115 3.68 6.39 -11.72
CA ARG A 115 3.28 6.73 -13.10
C ARG A 115 3.27 8.25 -13.30
N TYR A 116 3.00 9.01 -12.24
CA TYR A 116 2.95 10.47 -12.26
C TYR A 116 4.34 11.07 -12.06
N LYS A 117 4.63 12.18 -12.75
CA LYS A 117 5.88 12.93 -12.59
C LYS A 117 5.82 13.83 -11.34
N ASN A 118 6.97 14.18 -10.79
CA ASN A 118 7.13 15.14 -9.70
C ASN A 118 6.40 14.74 -8.40
N THR A 119 6.41 13.45 -8.06
CA THR A 119 5.78 12.95 -6.83
C THR A 119 6.75 12.79 -5.67
N ASP A 120 8.03 13.08 -5.86
CA ASP A 120 9.04 13.04 -4.80
C ASP A 120 9.09 14.37 -4.02
N HIS A 121 9.71 14.30 -2.85
CA HIS A 121 9.80 15.41 -1.90
C HIS A 121 10.51 16.63 -2.50
N GLU A 122 11.61 16.42 -3.23
CA GLU A 122 12.41 17.48 -3.82
C GLU A 122 11.66 18.17 -4.95
N ALA A 123 11.08 17.40 -5.88
CA ALA A 123 10.29 17.92 -6.98
C ALA A 123 9.05 18.69 -6.46
N TRP A 124 8.41 18.19 -5.40
CA TRP A 124 7.30 18.89 -4.76
C TRP A 124 7.76 20.21 -4.13
N HIS A 125 8.89 20.22 -3.40
CA HIS A 125 9.42 21.43 -2.79
C HIS A 125 9.78 22.50 -3.83
N LEU A 126 10.45 22.10 -4.92
CA LEU A 126 10.79 22.99 -6.02
C LEU A 126 9.54 23.61 -6.66
N GLU A 127 8.51 22.81 -6.92
CA GLU A 127 7.25 23.30 -7.49
C GLU A 127 6.48 24.18 -6.49
N PHE A 128 6.42 23.78 -5.22
CA PHE A 128 5.78 24.56 -4.17
C PHE A 128 6.42 25.95 -4.03
N ASP A 129 7.75 26.02 -3.98
CA ASP A 129 8.47 27.29 -3.89
C ASP A 129 8.30 28.14 -5.14
N ARG A 130 8.31 27.53 -6.33
CA ARG A 130 8.00 28.20 -7.59
C ARG A 130 6.60 28.84 -7.55
N ILE A 131 5.59 28.09 -7.14
CA ILE A 131 4.21 28.59 -7.00
C ILE A 131 4.15 29.72 -5.97
N ARG A 132 4.75 29.53 -4.79
CA ARG A 132 4.78 30.52 -3.72
C ARG A 132 5.43 31.83 -4.16
N GLN A 133 6.52 31.76 -4.91
CA GLN A 133 7.19 32.94 -5.47
C GLN A 133 6.35 33.64 -6.55
N ALA A 134 5.62 32.88 -7.38
CA ALA A 134 4.74 33.45 -8.39
C ALA A 134 3.56 34.21 -7.76
N VAL A 135 2.96 33.67 -6.69
CA VAL A 135 1.90 34.34 -5.92
C VAL A 135 2.40 35.66 -5.33
N LYS A 136 3.55 35.65 -4.63
CA LYS A 136 4.17 36.87 -4.09
C LYS A 136 4.43 37.94 -5.15
N ARG A 137 4.90 37.54 -6.35
CA ARG A 137 5.12 38.46 -7.48
C ARG A 137 3.82 39.05 -8.04
N LYS A 138 2.71 38.30 -7.98
CA LYS A 138 1.41 38.76 -8.44
C LYS A 138 0.77 39.76 -7.46
N GLU A 139 0.91 39.53 -6.16
CA GLU A 139 0.45 40.43 -5.09
C GLU A 139 1.25 41.74 -5.01
N SER A 140 2.52 41.72 -5.39
CA SER A 140 3.38 42.91 -5.47
C SER A 140 3.27 43.68 -6.79
N SER A 141 2.41 43.24 -7.71
CA SER A 141 2.15 43.93 -8.97
C SER A 141 1.19 45.12 -8.77
N PRO A 142 1.49 46.35 -9.25
CA PRO A 142 0.72 47.57 -8.95
C PRO A 142 -0.75 47.58 -9.39
N LYS A 143 -1.25 46.57 -10.10
CA LYS A 143 -2.55 46.60 -10.80
C LYS A 143 -3.80 46.46 -9.90
N GLN A 144 -3.67 46.49 -8.57
CA GLN A 144 -4.81 46.47 -7.64
C GLN A 144 -4.94 47.73 -6.77
N GLN A 145 -4.01 48.70 -6.85
CA GLN A 145 -4.11 49.97 -6.11
C GLN A 145 -4.87 51.07 -6.88
N ASP A 146 -5.11 50.91 -8.18
CA ASP A 146 -5.83 51.92 -9.00
C ASP A 146 -7.36 51.79 -9.00
N LEU A 147 -7.95 50.84 -8.26
CA LEU A 147 -9.41 50.65 -8.17
C LEU A 147 -10.04 51.16 -6.85
N LEU A 148 -9.26 51.81 -5.98
CA LEU A 148 -9.74 52.41 -4.73
C LEU A 148 -9.59 53.95 -4.68
N ASN A 149 -9.18 54.58 -5.79
CA ASN A 149 -9.02 56.03 -5.90
C ASN A 149 -9.90 56.62 -7.04
N VAL A 150 -11.20 56.28 -7.05
CA VAL A 150 -12.22 57.03 -7.82
C VAL A 150 -13.34 57.43 -6.87
#